data_AF-A0AAV5D6J5-F1
#
_entry.id   AF-A0AAV5D6J5-F1
#
_cell.length_a   1.000
_cell.length_b   1.000
_cell.length_c   1.000
_cell.angle_alpha   90.00
_cell.angle_beta   90.00
_cell.angle_gamma   90.00
#
_symmetry.space_group_name_H-M   'P 1'
#
loop_
_entity.id
_entity.type
_entity.pdbx_description
1 polymer ?
#
loop_
_entity_poly.entity_id
_entity_poly.type
_entity_poly.pdbx_seq_one_letter_code
_entity_poly.pdbx_strand_id
1 'polypeptide(L)'
;MLLRLLSALRYVFIPVVKSQLRPEIQVLRCSSTLVFRGSFLDTSERRALLGESNEEVVCFTERIKDWSNVVIAYEPVWAIGTGKVATPAQAQEVHASLRDWLKTNVSPEVAESTRIIYGGSVTAANCNELAGQPDVDGFLVGGASLKPEFIDIINSATKSA
;
A
#
# COMPACT_ATOMS: atom_id res chain seq x y z
N MET A 1 -3.48 28.49 -3.71
CA MET A 1 -2.18 27.79 -3.61
C MET A 1 -2.11 26.82 -2.43
N LEU A 2 -2.70 27.17 -1.27
CA LEU A 2 -2.71 26.32 -0.06
C LEU A 2 -3.55 25.03 -0.18
N LEU A 3 -4.58 25.02 -1.04
CA LEU A 3 -5.43 23.84 -1.28
C LEU A 3 -4.76 22.71 -2.08
N ARG A 4 -3.62 22.95 -2.75
CA ARG A 4 -2.81 21.89 -3.38
C ARG A 4 -1.79 21.25 -2.42
N LEU A 5 -1.57 21.85 -1.25
CA LEU A 5 -0.71 21.27 -0.21
C LEU A 5 -1.47 20.24 0.64
N LEU A 6 -2.80 20.32 0.72
CA LEU A 6 -3.62 19.38 1.49
C LEU A 6 -3.87 18.05 0.76
N SER A 7 -3.73 18.00 -0.56
CA SER A 7 -3.71 16.73 -1.31
C SER A 7 -2.39 15.96 -1.16
N ALA A 8 -1.36 16.55 -0.55
CA ALA A 8 -0.07 15.91 -0.28
C ALA A 8 -0.07 15.06 1.01
N LEU A 9 -1.13 15.13 1.83
CA LEU A 9 -1.35 14.22 2.97
C LEU A 9 -1.81 12.80 2.55
N ARG A 10 -1.77 12.50 1.25
CA ARG A 10 -2.22 11.25 0.63
C ARG A 10 -1.20 10.12 0.70
N TYR A 11 0.01 10.39 1.21
CA TYR A 11 1.15 9.45 1.23
C TYR A 11 1.80 9.46 2.61
N VAL A 12 1.69 8.33 3.33
CA VAL A 12 2.16 8.21 4.72
C VAL A 12 3.59 7.63 4.75
N PHE A 13 4.26 7.77 5.89
CA PHE A 13 5.70 7.80 6.14
C PHE A 13 5.96 7.10 7.50
N ILE A 14 7.07 6.37 7.73
CA ILE A 14 7.54 5.97 9.09
C ILE A 14 9.08 5.96 9.10
N PRO A 15 9.81 6.72 9.96
CA PRO A 15 9.55 6.91 11.41
C PRO A 15 9.30 8.35 11.93
N VAL A 16 9.37 9.40 11.09
CA VAL A 16 9.26 10.82 11.52
C VAL A 16 7.80 11.32 11.60
N VAL A 17 6.82 10.60 11.02
CA VAL A 17 5.44 11.11 10.82
C VAL A 17 4.38 10.43 11.69
N LYS A 18 4.74 9.52 12.61
CA LYS A 18 3.78 9.07 13.63
C LYS A 18 3.24 10.21 14.50
N SER A 19 4.03 11.29 14.65
CA SER A 19 3.63 12.52 15.36
C SER A 19 2.98 13.58 14.47
N GLN A 20 2.94 13.39 13.14
CA GLN A 20 2.42 14.38 12.17
C GLN A 20 1.17 13.92 11.42
N LEU A 21 0.81 12.63 11.50
CA LEU A 21 -0.52 12.20 11.06
C LEU A 21 -1.57 12.87 11.93
N ARG A 22 -2.64 13.37 11.28
CA ARG A 22 -3.82 13.76 12.04
C ARG A 22 -4.25 12.55 12.88
N PRO A 23 -4.54 12.70 14.17
CA PRO A 23 -4.88 11.59 15.06
C PRO A 23 -6.11 10.80 14.58
N GLU A 24 -6.88 11.37 13.66
CA GLU A 24 -8.05 10.78 13.03
C GLU A 24 -7.71 9.75 11.94
N ILE A 25 -6.54 9.82 11.28
CA ILE A 25 -6.15 8.88 10.21
C ILE A 25 -5.56 7.61 10.81
N GLN A 26 -6.20 6.47 10.51
CA GLN A 26 -5.73 5.15 10.90
C GLN A 26 -5.02 4.50 9.71
N VAL A 27 -3.76 4.13 9.89
CA VAL A 27 -3.00 3.37 8.88
C VAL A 27 -2.89 1.93 9.34
N LEU A 28 -3.55 1.04 8.60
CA LEU A 28 -3.42 -0.41 8.78
C LEU A 28 -2.23 -0.88 7.96
N ARG A 29 -1.24 -1.44 8.64
CA ARG A 29 -0.13 -2.11 7.97
C ARG A 29 -0.49 -3.56 7.75
N CYS A 30 -0.46 -3.99 6.51
CA CYS A 30 -0.53 -5.38 6.13
C CYS A 30 0.88 -5.81 5.69
N SER A 31 1.50 -6.67 6.50
CA SER A 31 2.90 -7.10 6.37
C SER A 31 2.93 -8.59 6.03
N SER A 32 2.79 -8.96 4.76
CA SER A 32 2.97 -10.37 4.40
C SER A 32 4.45 -10.78 4.45
N THR A 33 4.74 -11.77 5.30
CA THR A 33 6.09 -12.30 5.53
C THR A 33 6.20 -13.65 4.86
N LEU A 34 6.69 -13.70 3.62
CA LEU A 34 7.02 -14.97 2.96
C LEU A 34 8.46 -14.97 2.42
N VAL A 35 9.33 -15.79 3.01
CA VAL A 35 10.75 -15.87 2.65
C VAL A 35 10.93 -16.65 1.34
N PHE A 36 11.36 -15.96 0.28
CA PHE A 36 11.48 -16.54 -1.07
C PHE A 36 12.88 -17.04 -1.46
N ARG A 37 13.00 -18.32 -1.84
CA ARG A 37 14.13 -18.89 -2.60
C ARG A 37 13.69 -19.24 -4.04
N GLY A 38 14.04 -18.41 -5.02
CA GLY A 38 13.92 -18.72 -6.46
C GLY A 38 12.58 -18.33 -7.10
N SER A 39 12.59 -18.17 -8.42
CA SER A 39 11.59 -17.55 -9.31
C SER A 39 10.16 -18.09 -9.24
N PHE A 40 9.19 -17.14 -9.31
CA PHE A 40 7.73 -17.29 -9.45
C PHE A 40 7.05 -18.10 -8.34
N LEU A 41 5.97 -17.54 -7.79
CA LEU A 41 5.13 -18.18 -6.78
C LEU A 41 4.59 -19.49 -7.35
N ASP A 42 4.96 -20.61 -6.72
CA ASP A 42 4.11 -21.79 -6.85
C ASP A 42 2.68 -21.42 -6.43
N THR A 43 1.68 -22.06 -7.03
CA THR A 43 0.26 -21.70 -6.81
C THR A 43 -0.12 -21.79 -5.33
N SER A 44 0.57 -22.65 -4.56
CA SER A 44 0.39 -22.79 -3.12
C SER A 44 0.95 -21.61 -2.32
N GLU A 45 2.17 -21.16 -2.62
CA GLU A 45 2.83 -20.02 -1.98
C GLU A 45 2.10 -18.70 -2.30
N ARG A 46 1.60 -18.56 -3.53
CA ARG A 46 0.73 -17.45 -3.95
C ARG A 46 -0.52 -17.37 -3.08
N ARG A 47 -1.19 -18.51 -2.88
CA ARG A 47 -2.41 -18.59 -2.07
C ARG A 47 -2.12 -18.28 -0.60
N ALA A 48 -0.99 -18.73 -0.08
CA ALA A 48 -0.57 -18.43 1.29
C ALA A 48 -0.35 -16.92 1.50
N LEU A 49 0.36 -16.24 0.59
CA LEU A 49 0.55 -14.79 0.67
C LEU A 49 -0.76 -14.00 0.68
N LEU A 50 -1.68 -14.35 -0.22
CA LEU A 50 -2.97 -13.69 -0.31
C LEU A 50 -3.83 -14.00 0.92
N GLY A 51 -3.77 -15.23 1.43
CA GLY A 51 -4.44 -15.64 2.67
C GLY A 51 -3.95 -14.86 3.89
N GLU A 52 -2.64 -14.84 4.14
CA GLU A 52 -2.03 -14.12 5.27
C GLU A 52 -2.33 -12.62 5.21
N SER A 53 -2.20 -12.01 4.03
CA SER A 53 -2.50 -10.58 3.85
C SER A 53 -3.95 -10.26 4.22
N ASN A 54 -4.88 -11.14 3.85
CA ASN A 54 -6.29 -10.98 4.18
C ASN A 54 -6.57 -11.22 5.68
N GLU A 55 -5.94 -12.22 6.30
CA GLU A 55 -6.12 -12.52 7.73
C GLU A 55 -5.69 -11.37 8.65
N GLU A 56 -4.61 -10.67 8.31
CA GLU A 56 -4.20 -9.48 9.08
C GLU A 56 -5.26 -8.39 9.04
N VAL A 57 -5.90 -8.18 7.89
CA VAL A 57 -6.96 -7.18 7.74
C VAL A 57 -8.18 -7.58 8.58
N VAL A 58 -8.54 -8.88 8.63
CA VAL A 58 -9.66 -9.42 9.45
C VAL A 58 -9.56 -8.96 10.91
N CYS A 59 -8.40 -9.13 11.54
CA CYS A 59 -8.24 -8.81 12.96
C CYS A 59 -8.45 -7.33 13.30
N PHE A 60 -8.29 -6.44 12.31
CA PHE A 60 -8.53 -5.01 12.48
C PHE A 60 -9.96 -4.58 12.15
N THR A 61 -10.63 -5.25 11.19
CA THR A 61 -11.97 -4.83 10.75
C THR A 61 -13.00 -4.89 11.87
N GLU A 62 -12.91 -5.88 12.78
CA GLU A 62 -13.79 -6.00 13.94
C GLU A 62 -13.73 -4.79 14.89
N ARG A 63 -12.67 -3.98 14.81
CA ARG A 63 -12.42 -2.82 15.67
C ARG A 63 -12.68 -1.49 14.97
N ILE A 64 -12.90 -1.50 13.65
CA ILE A 64 -13.09 -0.31 12.83
C ILE A 64 -14.58 -0.11 12.58
N LYS A 65 -15.13 0.96 13.16
CA LYS A 65 -16.53 1.36 12.96
C LYS A 65 -16.71 2.33 11.80
N ASP A 66 -15.65 3.03 11.42
CA ASP A 66 -15.65 4.05 10.38
C ASP A 66 -14.39 3.92 9.53
N TRP A 67 -14.59 3.65 8.24
CA TRP A 67 -13.53 3.44 7.26
C TRP A 67 -13.11 4.72 6.53
N SER A 68 -13.83 5.84 6.73
CA SER A 68 -13.56 7.12 6.04
C SER A 68 -12.16 7.67 6.30
N ASN A 69 -11.56 7.31 7.43
CA ASN A 69 -10.23 7.73 7.83
C ASN A 69 -9.20 6.59 7.83
N VAL A 70 -9.50 5.46 7.18
CA VAL A 70 -8.60 4.30 7.10
C VAL A 70 -7.81 4.30 5.78
N VAL A 71 -6.54 3.94 5.88
CA VAL A 71 -5.68 3.60 4.73
C VAL A 71 -5.03 2.26 5.00
N ILE A 72 -5.05 1.37 4.02
CA ILE A 72 -4.31 0.11 4.06
C ILE A 72 -2.98 0.31 3.35
N ALA A 73 -1.88 -0.01 4.02
CA ALA A 73 -0.56 -0.06 3.41
C ALA A 73 -0.10 -1.50 3.27
N TYR A 74 0.08 -1.97 2.04
CA TYR A 74 0.65 -3.27 1.74
C TYR A 74 2.18 -3.20 1.72
N GLU A 75 2.84 -3.84 2.69
CA GLU A 75 4.30 -3.92 2.77
C GLU A 75 4.77 -5.34 2.40
N PRO A 76 5.36 -5.56 1.20
CA PRO A 76 5.96 -6.83 0.83
C PRO A 76 7.26 -7.05 1.61
N VAL A 77 7.18 -7.51 2.86
CA VAL A 77 8.34 -7.67 3.78
C VAL A 77 9.43 -8.53 3.14
N TRP A 78 9.03 -9.50 2.32
CA TRP A 78 9.93 -10.36 1.54
C TRP A 78 10.86 -9.61 0.56
N ALA A 79 10.48 -8.40 0.13
CA ALA A 79 11.26 -7.54 -0.75
C ALA A 79 12.09 -6.49 0.03
N ILE A 80 11.96 -6.42 1.36
CA ILE A 80 12.67 -5.43 2.18
C ILE A 80 14.06 -5.95 2.53
N GLY A 81 15.11 -5.25 2.09
CA GLY A 81 16.50 -5.56 2.45
C GLY A 81 17.10 -6.81 1.78
N THR A 82 16.38 -7.44 0.84
CA THR A 82 16.81 -8.68 0.15
C THR A 82 17.43 -8.45 -1.24
N GLY A 83 17.45 -7.19 -1.72
CA GLY A 83 17.85 -6.84 -3.08
C GLY A 83 16.84 -7.25 -4.16
N LYS A 84 15.71 -7.85 -3.78
CA LYS A 84 14.58 -8.15 -4.65
C LYS A 84 13.55 -7.03 -4.54
N VAL A 85 12.94 -6.66 -5.66
CA VAL A 85 11.89 -5.63 -5.72
C VAL A 85 10.63 -6.31 -6.24
N ALA A 86 9.48 -6.09 -5.60
CA ALA A 86 8.22 -6.61 -6.12
C ALA A 86 7.91 -5.92 -7.45
N THR A 87 7.51 -6.71 -8.44
CA THR A 87 7.11 -6.14 -9.73
C THR A 87 5.76 -5.42 -9.60
N PRO A 88 5.45 -4.47 -10.48
CA PRO A 88 4.14 -3.80 -10.47
C PRO A 88 2.97 -4.77 -10.60
N ALA A 89 3.13 -5.85 -11.39
CA ALA A 89 2.13 -6.91 -11.50
C ALA A 89 1.90 -7.66 -10.17
N GLN A 90 2.98 -7.93 -9.40
CA GLN A 90 2.86 -8.54 -8.08
C GLN A 90 2.20 -7.61 -7.06
N ALA A 91 2.52 -6.31 -7.11
CA ALA A 91 1.84 -5.32 -6.27
C ALA A 91 0.34 -5.25 -6.59
N GLN A 92 -0.01 -5.19 -7.88
CA GLN A 92 -1.39 -5.17 -8.35
C GLN A 92 -2.17 -6.42 -7.92
N GLU A 93 -1.58 -7.62 -8.03
CA GLU A 93 -2.24 -8.86 -7.62
C GLU A 93 -2.66 -8.84 -6.15
N VAL A 94 -1.78 -8.41 -5.26
CA VAL A 94 -2.08 -8.33 -3.82
C VAL A 94 -3.10 -7.24 -3.53
N HIS A 95 -2.96 -6.06 -4.15
CA HIS A 95 -3.91 -4.96 -3.97
C HIS A 95 -5.32 -5.34 -4.43
N ALA A 96 -5.46 -5.98 -5.59
CA ALA A 96 -6.73 -6.47 -6.09
C ALA A 96 -7.36 -7.50 -5.14
N SER A 97 -6.56 -8.43 -4.61
CA SER A 97 -7.03 -9.40 -3.62
C SER A 97 -7.50 -8.73 -2.32
N LEU A 98 -6.78 -7.71 -1.83
CA LEU A 98 -7.18 -6.95 -0.65
C LEU A 98 -8.49 -6.19 -0.89
N ARG A 99 -8.66 -5.60 -2.08
CA ARG A 99 -9.90 -4.90 -2.44
C ARG A 99 -11.08 -5.86 -2.56
N ASP A 100 -10.89 -7.03 -3.19
CA ASP A 100 -11.92 -8.07 -3.27
C ASP A 100 -12.29 -8.62 -1.88
N TRP A 101 -11.30 -8.76 -1.00
CA TRP A 101 -11.54 -9.13 0.39
C TRP A 101 -12.38 -8.08 1.12
N LEU A 102 -12.07 -6.79 1.01
CA LEU A 102 -12.86 -5.70 1.60
C LEU A 102 -14.31 -5.71 1.08
N LYS A 103 -14.47 -5.93 -0.22
CA LYS A 103 -15.77 -5.96 -0.89
C LYS A 103 -16.66 -7.06 -0.35
N THR A 104 -16.06 -8.23 -0.10
CA THR A 104 -16.76 -9.43 0.38
C THR A 104 -17.03 -9.38 1.88
N ASN A 105 -16.08 -8.89 2.68
CA ASN A 105 -16.10 -9.05 4.15
C ASN A 105 -16.49 -7.78 4.91
N VAL A 106 -16.45 -6.61 4.27
CA VAL A 106 -16.84 -5.33 4.89
C VAL A 106 -18.03 -4.74 4.16
N SER A 107 -17.80 -4.15 2.98
CA SER A 107 -18.85 -3.74 2.05
C SER A 107 -18.24 -3.29 0.71
N PRO A 108 -19.02 -3.32 -0.40
CA PRO A 108 -18.58 -2.75 -1.67
C PRO A 108 -18.17 -1.28 -1.58
N GLU A 109 -18.90 -0.48 -0.81
CA GLU A 109 -18.63 0.96 -0.64
C GLU A 109 -17.30 1.20 0.08
N VAL A 110 -16.98 0.38 1.09
CA VAL A 110 -15.69 0.43 1.78
C VAL A 110 -14.56 0.02 0.84
N ALA A 111 -14.74 -1.02 0.04
CA ALA A 111 -13.72 -1.49 -0.90
C ALA A 111 -13.36 -0.44 -1.96
N GLU A 112 -14.36 0.29 -2.49
CA GLU A 112 -14.14 1.33 -3.50
C GLU A 112 -13.53 2.61 -2.89
N SER A 113 -13.89 2.96 -1.65
CA SER A 113 -13.44 4.20 -1.01
C SER A 113 -12.14 4.08 -0.22
N THR A 114 -11.79 2.88 0.24
CA THR A 114 -10.57 2.64 1.01
C THR A 114 -9.35 2.71 0.10
N ARG A 115 -8.39 3.55 0.48
CA ARG A 115 -7.10 3.64 -0.22
C ARG A 115 -6.21 2.47 0.19
N ILE A 116 -5.69 1.76 -0.79
CA ILE A 116 -4.70 0.69 -0.63
C ILE A 116 -3.39 1.17 -1.27
N ILE A 117 -2.40 1.49 -0.42
CA ILE A 117 -1.11 2.06 -0.84
C ILE A 117 -0.01 1.01 -0.77
N TYR A 118 0.94 1.09 -1.71
CA TYR A 118 2.08 0.19 -1.77
C TYR A 118 3.22 0.69 -0.90
N GLY A 119 3.69 -0.14 0.04
CA GLY A 119 4.73 0.17 1.01
C GLY A 119 6.08 -0.52 0.77
N GLY A 120 6.28 -1.10 -0.41
CA GLY A 120 7.59 -1.68 -0.79
C GLY A 120 8.59 -0.65 -1.29
N SER A 121 9.61 -1.11 -2.03
CA SER A 121 10.68 -0.23 -2.55
C SER A 121 10.18 0.65 -3.70
N VAL A 122 9.83 1.90 -3.39
CA VAL A 122 9.43 2.93 -4.36
C VAL A 122 10.58 3.91 -4.60
N THR A 123 10.85 4.20 -5.87
CA THR A 123 11.90 5.10 -6.37
C THR A 123 11.34 5.95 -7.51
N ALA A 124 12.04 7.02 -7.90
CA ALA A 124 11.62 7.80 -9.07
C ALA A 124 11.53 6.95 -10.36
N ALA A 125 12.35 5.90 -10.47
CA ALA A 125 12.40 5.04 -11.65
C ALA A 125 11.17 4.13 -11.81
N ASN A 126 10.56 3.66 -10.71
CA ASN A 126 9.46 2.68 -10.76
C ASN A 126 8.08 3.27 -10.37
N CYS A 127 8.05 4.47 -9.80
CA CYS A 127 6.82 5.06 -9.26
C CYS A 127 5.72 5.27 -10.30
N ASN A 128 6.04 5.51 -11.57
CA ASN A 128 5.03 5.68 -12.63
C ASN A 128 4.39 4.35 -13.04
N GLU A 129 5.16 3.26 -13.08
CA GLU A 129 4.65 1.94 -13.45
C GLU A 129 3.78 1.35 -12.33
N LEU A 130 4.18 1.59 -11.08
CA LEU A 130 3.39 1.23 -9.91
C LEU A 130 2.10 2.07 -9.80
N ALA A 131 2.16 3.39 -10.03
CA ALA A 131 0.99 4.26 -10.02
C ALA A 131 0.01 3.97 -11.18
N GLY A 132 0.48 3.29 -12.23
CA GLY A 132 -0.36 2.86 -13.34
C GLY A 132 -1.17 1.59 -13.07
N GLN A 133 -0.97 0.94 -11.92
CA GLN A 133 -1.71 -0.25 -11.54
C GLN A 133 -3.11 0.12 -11.02
N PRO A 134 -4.19 -0.54 -11.48
CA PRO A 134 -5.57 -0.15 -11.16
C PRO A 134 -5.91 -0.03 -9.68
N ASP A 135 -5.35 -0.91 -8.84
CA ASP A 135 -5.69 -1.00 -7.41
C ASP A 135 -4.61 -0.38 -6.50
N VAL A 136 -3.59 0.27 -7.06
CA VAL A 136 -2.53 0.95 -6.31
C VAL A 136 -2.87 2.43 -6.17
N ASP A 137 -3.38 2.81 -4.99
CA ASP A 137 -3.89 4.16 -4.72
C ASP A 137 -2.82 5.16 -4.27
N GLY A 138 -1.57 4.72 -4.18
CA GLY A 138 -0.45 5.54 -3.71
C GLY A 138 0.68 4.75 -3.07
N PHE A 139 1.55 5.45 -2.36
CA PHE A 139 2.77 4.90 -1.77
C PHE A 139 2.94 5.23 -0.30
N LEU A 140 3.49 4.25 0.44
CA LEU A 140 4.12 4.43 1.75
C LEU A 140 5.64 4.41 1.52
N VAL A 141 6.24 5.58 1.34
CA VAL A 141 7.63 5.68 0.87
C VAL A 141 8.61 5.65 2.05
N GLY A 142 9.55 4.71 2.01
CA GLY A 142 10.65 4.58 2.98
C GLY A 142 11.80 5.55 2.71
N GLY A 143 13.02 5.04 2.52
CA GLY A 143 14.24 5.85 2.42
C GLY A 143 14.27 6.90 1.30
N ALA A 144 13.53 6.70 0.20
CA ALA A 144 13.42 7.70 -0.87
C ALA A 144 12.71 8.99 -0.40
N SER A 145 11.91 8.93 0.67
CA SER A 145 11.25 10.11 1.26
C SER A 145 12.21 11.15 1.83
N LEU A 146 13.45 10.76 2.11
CA LEU A 146 14.50 11.63 2.66
C LEU A 146 15.36 12.29 1.58
N LYS A 147 14.99 12.15 0.31
CA LYS A 147 15.78 12.58 -0.85
C LYS A 147 14.94 13.46 -1.79
N PRO A 148 15.58 14.27 -2.65
CA PRO A 148 14.86 15.09 -3.63
C PRO A 148 13.95 14.29 -4.59
N GLU A 149 14.31 13.04 -4.88
CA GLU A 149 13.51 12.14 -5.73
C GLU A 149 12.09 11.88 -5.19
N PHE A 150 11.83 12.18 -3.92
CA PHE A 150 10.49 12.06 -3.34
C PHE A 150 9.44 12.91 -4.06
N ILE A 151 9.84 14.05 -4.62
CA ILE A 151 8.93 14.92 -5.39
C ILE A 151 8.44 14.21 -6.65
N ASP A 152 9.30 13.44 -7.32
CA ASP A 152 8.93 12.67 -8.51
C ASP A 152 7.91 11.58 -8.17
N ILE A 153 8.10 10.92 -7.02
CA ILE A 153 7.19 9.89 -6.49
C ILE A 153 5.82 10.49 -6.15
N ILE A 154 5.77 11.70 -5.56
CA ILE A 154 4.50 12.39 -5.30
C ILE A 154 3.79 12.71 -6.62
N ASN A 155 4.53 13.18 -7.62
CA ASN A 155 3.96 13.57 -8.91
C ASN A 155 3.42 12.38 -9.71
N SER A 156 4.01 11.18 -9.58
CA SER A 156 3.53 10.00 -10.31
C SER A 156 2.12 9.57 -9.89
N ALA A 157 1.78 9.76 -8.62
CA ALA A 157 0.50 9.37 -8.04
C ALA A 157 -0.65 10.38 -8.31
N THR A 158 -0.39 11.46 -9.06
CA THR A 158 -1.40 12.49 -9.41
C THR A 158 -2.05 12.31 -10.79
N LYS A 159 -1.71 11.24 -11.51
CA LYS A 159 -2.16 11.02 -12.90
C LYS A 159 -3.55 10.38 -13.08
N SER A 160 -4.30 10.14 -12.02
CA SER A 160 -5.71 9.74 -12.15
C SER A 160 -6.56 10.99 -12.44
N ALA A 161 -6.66 11.33 -13.73
CA ALA A 161 -7.57 12.32 -14.29
C ALA A 161 -8.80 11.64 -14.88
#